data_AF-A0A6P4I8I6-F1
#
_entry.id   AF-A0A6P4I8I6-F1
#
_cell.length_a   1.000
_cell.length_b   1.000
_cell.length_c   1.000
_cell.angle_alpha   90.00
_cell.angle_beta   90.00
_cell.angle_gamma   90.00
#
_symmetry.space_group_name_H-M   'P 1'
#
loop_
_entity.id
_entity.type
_entity.pdbx_description
1 polymer ?
#
loop_
_entity_poly.entity_id
_entity_poly.type
_entity_poly.pdbx_seq_one_letter_code
_entity_poly.pdbx_strand_id
1 'polypeptide(L)'
;MLLKLFYLYGAGCGLMPALLRKRKFLRQRGYLVYTACLHGVLLVLLPFTFPQYMYDGSYMSGNLVLQWAFNLTNITRIFVMISGGFLTWSKRKKLLEMAERTFQHCQKCKKLGDDSSLRKRFRGLLVQYLFVLNLSVLVATLILCRIDTDQSFSNATMIVVHILQFSYVVIMTASLFVILVILHWQNERVQLALRDLSRSLHHEERNSLVLSGGKARKSLSNLRNLFQLYSENQRLIREAFSIFDLPIALILLKMFVTNVNLVYHGVQFGNASIETSSYTRFVGQLVVITHYWSAVLLMNVVDDLTRRSGPKMGDILREFSDLELVKREFHLQLELFSDHLRCHPAIYKVCGLFVFNKQTSLVYFFYVLVQVLVLVQFDLKNKVIEKH
;
A
#
# COMPACT_ATOMS: atom_id res chain seq x y z
N MET A 1 0.75 -12.38 -15.63
CA MET A 1 -0.09 -11.39 -16.34
C MET A 1 -0.35 -10.16 -15.46
N LEU A 2 -0.93 -10.32 -14.26
CA LEU A 2 -1.24 -9.21 -13.33
C LEU A 2 -0.06 -8.25 -13.04
N LEU A 3 1.12 -8.76 -12.67
CA LEU A 3 2.29 -7.92 -12.42
C LEU A 3 2.73 -7.12 -13.65
N LYS A 4 2.50 -7.64 -14.86
CA LYS A 4 2.78 -6.88 -16.10
C LYS A 4 1.80 -5.72 -16.24
N LEU A 5 0.54 -5.91 -15.86
CA LEU A 5 -0.48 -4.87 -15.95
C LEU A 5 -0.19 -3.73 -14.96
N PHE A 6 0.11 -4.04 -13.70
CA PHE A 6 0.54 -3.02 -12.72
C PHE A 6 1.81 -2.30 -13.18
N TYR A 7 2.75 -3.03 -13.76
CA TYR A 7 3.94 -2.44 -14.35
C TYR A 7 3.60 -1.46 -15.49
N LEU A 8 2.67 -1.82 -16.38
CA LEU A 8 2.23 -0.96 -17.48
C LEU A 8 1.54 0.30 -16.95
N TYR A 9 0.68 0.21 -15.93
CA TYR A 9 0.10 1.38 -15.28
C TYR A 9 1.18 2.30 -14.67
N GLY A 10 2.12 1.73 -13.91
CA GLY A 10 3.21 2.51 -13.33
C GLY A 10 4.12 3.15 -14.38
N ALA A 11 4.43 2.44 -15.47
CA ALA A 11 5.25 2.96 -16.56
C ALA A 11 4.52 4.06 -17.34
N GLY A 12 3.21 3.86 -17.60
CA GLY A 12 2.35 4.87 -18.21
C GLY A 12 2.28 6.15 -17.39
N CYS A 13 2.17 6.05 -16.07
CA CYS A 13 2.18 7.22 -15.18
C CYS A 13 3.59 7.78 -14.89
N GLY A 14 4.65 7.24 -15.49
CA GLY A 14 6.01 7.70 -15.25
C GLY A 14 6.55 7.42 -13.85
N LEU A 15 5.91 6.53 -13.09
CA LEU A 15 6.31 6.14 -11.72
C LEU A 15 7.38 5.04 -11.71
N MET A 16 7.59 4.36 -12.84
CA MET A 16 8.66 3.36 -12.95
C MET A 16 10.00 4.05 -13.22
N PRO A 17 11.09 3.64 -12.54
CA PRO A 17 12.39 4.28 -12.75
C PRO A 17 12.97 3.96 -14.13
N ALA A 18 12.60 2.85 -14.77
CA ALA A 18 13.06 2.50 -16.12
C ALA A 18 12.12 1.52 -16.81
N LEU A 19 12.27 1.41 -18.13
CA LEU A 19 11.57 0.41 -18.92
C LEU A 19 12.17 -0.99 -18.71
N LEU A 20 11.32 -2.00 -18.58
CA LEU A 20 11.72 -3.39 -18.35
C LEU A 20 11.65 -4.14 -19.68
N ARG A 21 12.81 -4.56 -20.21
CA ARG A 21 12.89 -5.40 -21.42
C ARG A 21 13.67 -6.67 -21.10
N LYS A 22 13.11 -7.84 -21.44
CA LYS A 22 13.72 -9.15 -21.15
C LYS A 22 14.22 -9.29 -19.68
N ARG A 23 13.45 -8.76 -18.72
CA ARG A 23 13.77 -8.78 -17.26
C ARG A 23 14.98 -7.92 -16.83
N LYS A 24 15.50 -7.06 -17.70
CA LYS A 24 16.52 -6.06 -17.36
C LYS A 24 15.94 -4.66 -17.52
N PHE A 25 16.31 -3.76 -16.62
CA PHE A 25 15.94 -2.36 -16.72
C PHE A 25 16.81 -1.67 -17.78
N LEU A 26 16.19 -1.12 -18.81
CA LEU A 26 16.86 -0.37 -19.86
C LEU A 26 16.82 1.12 -19.54
N ARG A 27 17.99 1.74 -19.47
CA ARG A 27 18.14 3.18 -19.28
C ARG A 27 18.00 3.90 -20.62
N GLN A 28 16.77 4.02 -21.10
CA GLN A 28 16.47 4.74 -22.34
C GLN A 28 16.30 6.24 -22.08
N ARG A 29 16.98 7.08 -22.88
CA ARG A 29 16.84 8.54 -22.83
C ARG A 29 15.42 9.00 -23.20
N GLY A 30 14.76 8.32 -24.15
CA GLY A 30 13.38 8.63 -24.54
C GLY A 30 12.38 8.51 -23.38
N TYR A 31 12.48 7.44 -22.58
CA TYR A 31 11.61 7.26 -21.41
C TYR A 31 11.85 8.34 -20.35
N LEU A 32 13.09 8.81 -20.20
CA LEU A 32 13.40 9.93 -19.30
C LEU A 32 12.70 11.21 -19.71
N VAL A 33 12.80 11.57 -20.99
CA VAL A 33 12.12 12.74 -21.56
C VAL A 33 10.61 12.60 -21.37
N TYR A 34 10.05 11.43 -21.70
CA TYR A 34 8.63 11.13 -21.45
C TYR A 34 8.22 11.38 -20.00
N THR A 35 8.94 10.81 -19.02
CA THR A 35 8.61 11.02 -17.60
C THR A 35 8.82 12.45 -17.14
N ALA A 36 9.72 13.21 -17.77
CA ALA A 36 9.95 14.62 -17.45
C ALA A 36 8.79 15.46 -17.95
N CYS A 37 8.40 15.26 -19.22
CA CYS A 37 7.25 15.89 -19.83
C CYS A 37 5.97 15.57 -19.07
N LEU A 38 5.73 14.30 -18.69
CA LEU A 38 4.54 13.90 -17.95
C LEU A 38 4.44 14.62 -16.60
N HIS A 39 5.50 14.62 -15.79
CA HIS A 39 5.48 15.33 -14.52
C HIS A 39 5.42 16.86 -14.69
N GLY A 40 6.08 17.40 -15.73
CA GLY A 40 5.99 18.82 -16.07
C GLY A 40 4.57 19.24 -16.44
N VAL A 41 3.88 18.45 -17.27
CA VAL A 41 2.46 18.67 -17.62
C VAL A 41 1.58 18.59 -16.36
N LEU A 42 1.79 17.60 -15.49
CA LEU A 42 1.04 17.50 -14.23
C LEU A 42 1.23 18.74 -13.32
N LEU A 43 2.41 19.35 -13.32
CA LEU A 43 2.68 20.60 -12.59
C LEU A 43 2.01 21.82 -13.26
N VAL A 44 2.09 21.92 -14.58
CA VAL A 44 1.43 23.00 -15.35
C VAL A 44 -0.09 22.96 -15.19
N LEU A 45 -0.67 21.77 -15.01
CA LEU A 45 -2.11 21.59 -14.81
C LEU A 45 -2.60 21.91 -13.39
N LEU A 46 -1.71 22.22 -12.43
CA LEU A 46 -2.10 22.50 -11.05
C LEU A 46 -3.13 23.63 -10.88
N PRO A 47 -3.05 24.77 -11.59
CA PRO A 47 -4.03 25.86 -11.44
C PRO A 47 -5.47 25.42 -11.72
N PHE A 48 -5.67 24.46 -12.64
CA PHE A 48 -6.99 23.91 -12.98
C PHE A 48 -7.57 22.99 -11.89
N THR A 49 -6.83 22.74 -10.82
CA THR A 49 -7.29 21.96 -9.66
C THR A 49 -8.19 22.79 -8.73
N PHE A 50 -8.11 24.11 -8.81
CA PHE A 50 -8.87 25.04 -7.97
C PHE A 50 -9.72 25.97 -8.84
N PRO A 51 -10.73 25.44 -9.55
CA PRO A 51 -11.60 26.27 -10.39
C PRO A 51 -12.39 27.27 -9.53
N GLN A 52 -12.45 28.54 -9.96
CA GLN A 52 -13.26 29.57 -9.31
C GLN A 52 -14.73 29.16 -9.17
N TYR A 53 -15.27 28.46 -10.18
CA TYR A 53 -16.63 27.92 -10.17
C TYR A 53 -16.98 27.10 -8.91
N MET A 54 -16.02 26.35 -8.34
CA MET A 54 -16.30 25.55 -7.15
C MET A 54 -16.58 26.41 -5.90
N TYR A 55 -16.09 27.65 -5.86
CA TYR A 55 -16.31 28.57 -4.75
C TYR A 55 -17.55 29.44 -4.94
N ASP A 56 -17.79 29.87 -6.18
CA ASP A 56 -18.79 30.92 -6.47
C ASP A 56 -20.11 30.37 -7.03
N GLY A 57 -20.11 29.17 -7.65
CA GLY A 57 -21.26 28.66 -8.41
C GLY A 57 -21.64 27.20 -8.14
N SER A 58 -21.03 26.55 -7.14
CA SER A 58 -21.33 25.15 -6.79
C SER A 58 -22.09 25.02 -5.48
N TYR A 59 -22.57 23.83 -5.14
CA TYR A 59 -23.17 23.54 -3.82
C TYR A 59 -22.23 23.80 -2.62
N MET A 60 -20.94 24.08 -2.87
CA MET A 60 -19.98 24.52 -1.85
C MET A 60 -19.99 26.04 -1.62
N SER A 61 -20.66 26.83 -2.47
CA SER A 61 -20.79 28.27 -2.30
C SER A 61 -21.56 28.57 -1.01
N GLY A 62 -20.89 29.12 -0.01
CA GLY A 62 -21.49 29.43 1.30
C GLY A 62 -21.21 28.42 2.41
N ASN A 63 -20.57 27.28 2.15
CA ASN A 63 -20.12 26.35 3.21
C ASN A 63 -18.60 26.34 3.34
N LEU A 64 -18.07 27.13 4.28
CA LEU A 64 -16.63 27.24 4.54
C LEU A 64 -15.96 25.90 4.85
N VAL A 65 -16.63 25.02 5.60
CA VAL A 65 -16.07 23.71 5.97
C VAL A 65 -15.87 22.85 4.72
N LEU A 66 -16.83 22.90 3.79
CA LEU A 66 -16.80 22.14 2.55
C LEU A 66 -15.72 22.64 1.59
N GLN A 67 -15.57 23.96 1.48
CA GLN A 67 -14.47 24.58 0.72
C GLN A 67 -13.10 24.22 1.31
N TRP A 68 -12.96 24.27 2.64
CA TRP A 68 -11.73 23.85 3.32
C TRP A 68 -11.41 22.37 3.11
N ALA A 69 -12.40 21.48 3.21
CA ALA A 69 -12.22 20.06 3.00
C ALA A 69 -11.81 19.74 1.55
N PHE A 70 -12.41 20.43 0.58
CA PHE A 70 -12.03 20.36 -0.84
C PHE A 70 -10.60 20.82 -1.05
N ASN A 71 -10.24 21.99 -0.52
CA ASN A 71 -8.88 22.55 -0.61
C ASN A 71 -7.84 21.60 -0.03
N LEU A 72 -8.09 21.08 1.18
CA LEU A 72 -7.18 20.18 1.86
C LEU A 72 -7.01 18.86 1.10
N THR A 73 -8.09 18.34 0.50
CA THR A 73 -8.04 17.14 -0.35
C THR A 73 -7.15 17.37 -1.58
N ASN A 74 -7.29 18.52 -2.23
CA ASN A 74 -6.49 18.86 -3.40
C ASN A 74 -5.03 19.11 -3.04
N ILE A 75 -4.74 19.88 -1.99
CA ILE A 75 -3.37 20.16 -1.52
C ILE A 75 -2.65 18.85 -1.16
N THR A 76 -3.29 17.97 -0.40
CA THR A 76 -2.68 16.67 -0.05
C THR A 76 -2.49 15.77 -1.27
N ARG A 77 -3.41 15.79 -2.24
CA ARG A 77 -3.24 15.10 -3.53
C ARG A 77 -2.02 15.62 -4.30
N ILE A 78 -1.84 16.93 -4.34
CA ILE A 78 -0.68 17.58 -4.99
C ILE A 78 0.61 17.17 -4.29
N PHE A 79 0.67 17.17 -2.96
CA PHE A 79 1.85 16.71 -2.24
C PHE A 79 2.20 15.25 -2.53
N VAL A 80 1.20 14.35 -2.57
CA VAL A 80 1.45 12.95 -2.97
C VAL A 80 2.00 12.90 -4.39
N MET A 81 1.42 13.66 -5.33
CA MET A 81 1.88 13.70 -6.72
C MET A 81 3.34 14.16 -6.83
N ILE A 82 3.68 15.28 -6.19
CA ILE A 82 5.04 15.83 -6.13
C ILE A 82 6.00 14.81 -5.52
N SER A 83 5.59 14.12 -4.45
CA SER A 83 6.43 13.10 -3.81
C SER A 83 6.70 11.91 -4.72
N GLY A 84 5.74 11.49 -5.55
CA GLY A 84 5.93 10.45 -6.56
C GLY A 84 6.91 10.88 -7.66
N GLY A 85 6.80 12.12 -8.12
CA GLY A 85 7.76 12.71 -9.05
C GLY A 85 9.16 12.77 -8.44
N PHE A 86 9.30 13.37 -7.26
CA PHE A 86 10.55 13.45 -6.51
C PHE A 86 11.18 12.08 -6.27
N LEU A 87 10.38 11.08 -5.89
CA LEU A 87 10.86 9.72 -5.69
C LEU A 87 11.46 9.13 -6.97
N THR A 88 10.75 9.28 -8.10
CA THR A 88 11.15 8.76 -9.41
C THR A 88 12.44 9.42 -9.90
N TRP A 89 12.63 10.71 -9.64
CA TRP A 89 13.79 11.47 -10.10
C TRP A 89 14.97 11.41 -9.13
N SER A 90 14.77 11.76 -7.87
CA SER A 90 15.84 11.89 -6.87
C SER A 90 16.31 10.55 -6.31
N LYS A 91 15.43 9.56 -6.17
CA LYS A 91 15.78 8.22 -5.65
C LYS A 91 15.85 7.15 -6.75
N ARG A 92 15.93 7.54 -8.02
CA ARG A 92 15.89 6.62 -9.18
C ARG A 92 16.87 5.46 -9.09
N LYS A 93 18.14 5.76 -8.80
CA LYS A 93 19.21 4.74 -8.72
C LYS A 93 18.90 3.73 -7.61
N LYS A 94 18.48 4.23 -6.44
CA LYS A 94 18.07 3.40 -5.30
C LYS A 94 16.85 2.52 -5.64
N LEU A 95 15.86 3.06 -6.35
CA LEU A 95 14.71 2.29 -6.80
C LEU A 95 15.09 1.14 -7.75
N LEU A 96 16.00 1.39 -8.69
CA LEU A 96 16.49 0.36 -9.62
C LEU A 96 17.25 -0.74 -8.88
N GLU A 97 18.17 -0.36 -7.99
CA GLU A 97 18.94 -1.30 -7.17
C GLU A 97 18.02 -2.14 -6.27
N MET A 98 17.06 -1.51 -5.60
CA MET A 98 16.06 -2.19 -4.78
C MET A 98 15.20 -3.16 -5.61
N ALA A 99 14.74 -2.74 -6.80
CA ALA A 99 13.96 -3.59 -7.68
C ALA A 99 14.75 -4.82 -8.17
N GLU A 100 16.03 -4.64 -8.51
CA GLU A 100 16.91 -5.73 -8.92
C GLU A 100 17.18 -6.70 -7.76
N ARG A 101 17.54 -6.20 -6.58
CA ARG A 101 17.75 -7.05 -5.40
C ARG A 101 16.48 -7.81 -5.00
N THR A 102 15.33 -7.14 -5.04
CA THR A 102 14.02 -7.78 -4.78
C THR A 102 13.75 -8.89 -5.79
N PHE A 103 14.04 -8.66 -7.08
CA PHE A 103 13.85 -9.66 -8.12
C PHE A 103 14.80 -10.86 -7.96
N GLN A 104 16.08 -10.61 -7.67
CA GLN A 104 17.06 -11.66 -7.40
C GLN A 104 16.66 -12.49 -6.17
N HIS A 105 16.26 -11.82 -5.09
CA HIS A 105 15.78 -12.49 -3.88
C HIS A 105 14.51 -13.31 -4.14
N CYS A 106 13.56 -12.78 -4.94
CA CYS A 106 12.38 -13.52 -5.39
C CYS A 106 12.77 -14.83 -6.11
N GLN A 107 13.80 -14.80 -6.95
CA GLN A 107 14.29 -16.02 -7.62
C GLN A 107 14.89 -17.02 -6.64
N LYS A 108 15.64 -16.56 -5.63
CA LYS A 108 16.14 -17.44 -4.56
C LYS A 108 14.98 -18.12 -3.81
N CYS A 109 13.95 -17.36 -3.41
CA CYS A 109 12.77 -17.90 -2.73
C CYS A 109 11.96 -18.87 -3.60
N LYS A 110 11.92 -18.69 -4.93
CA LYS A 110 11.26 -19.64 -5.84
C LYS A 110 11.90 -21.03 -5.84
N LYS A 111 13.19 -21.13 -5.50
CA LYS A 111 13.89 -22.43 -5.42
C LYS A 111 13.50 -23.25 -4.19
N LEU A 112 12.78 -22.68 -3.22
CA LEU A 112 12.32 -23.36 -2.01
C LEU A 112 11.12 -24.32 -2.25
N GLY A 113 10.77 -24.61 -3.49
CA GLY A 113 9.61 -25.44 -3.86
C GLY A 113 8.39 -24.61 -4.29
N ASP A 114 7.36 -25.24 -4.83
CA ASP A 114 6.17 -24.55 -5.33
C ASP A 114 4.92 -24.85 -4.48
N ASP A 115 4.47 -23.86 -3.70
CA ASP A 115 3.22 -23.93 -2.97
C ASP A 115 2.11 -23.25 -3.79
N SER A 116 1.23 -24.08 -4.34
CA SER A 116 0.08 -23.64 -5.14
C SER A 116 -0.93 -22.82 -4.31
N SER A 117 -1.06 -23.09 -3.01
CA SER A 117 -1.98 -22.40 -2.10
C SER A 117 -1.50 -20.97 -1.84
N LEU A 118 -0.20 -20.80 -1.58
CA LEU A 118 0.42 -19.49 -1.41
C LEU A 118 0.28 -18.67 -2.69
N ARG A 119 0.59 -19.27 -3.84
CA ARG A 119 0.42 -18.60 -5.15
C ARG A 119 -1.03 -18.15 -5.38
N LYS A 120 -2.02 -19.00 -5.06
CA LYS A 120 -3.45 -18.65 -5.18
C LYS A 120 -3.83 -17.48 -4.26
N ARG A 121 -3.39 -17.49 -2.99
CA ARG A 121 -3.65 -16.41 -2.02
C ARG A 121 -3.11 -15.06 -2.51
N PHE A 122 -1.84 -15.01 -2.90
CA PHE A 122 -1.21 -13.78 -3.39
C PHE A 122 -1.78 -13.31 -4.74
N ARG A 123 -2.14 -14.25 -5.63
CA ARG A 123 -2.89 -13.92 -6.85
C ARG A 123 -4.24 -13.30 -6.50
N GLY A 124 -4.95 -13.86 -5.51
CA GLY A 124 -6.21 -13.33 -5.01
C GLY A 124 -6.09 -11.89 -4.52
N LEU A 125 -5.08 -11.60 -3.68
CA LEU A 125 -4.79 -10.24 -3.21
C LEU A 125 -4.54 -9.26 -4.36
N LEU A 126 -3.74 -9.64 -5.36
CA LEU A 126 -3.46 -8.80 -6.52
C LEU A 126 -4.69 -8.59 -7.41
N VAL A 127 -5.55 -9.61 -7.57
CA VAL A 127 -6.81 -9.49 -8.32
C VAL A 127 -7.78 -8.57 -7.59
N GLN A 128 -7.97 -8.76 -6.27
CA GLN A 128 -8.81 -7.89 -5.45
C GLN A 128 -8.34 -6.44 -5.53
N TYR A 129 -7.04 -6.20 -5.38
CA TYR A 129 -6.51 -4.84 -5.44
C TYR A 129 -6.65 -4.22 -6.84
N LEU A 130 -6.45 -5.02 -7.90
CA LEU A 130 -6.67 -4.57 -9.27
C LEU A 130 -8.14 -4.19 -9.51
N PHE A 131 -9.07 -5.01 -9.01
CA PHE A 131 -10.50 -4.73 -9.10
C PHE A 131 -10.85 -3.44 -8.37
N VAL A 132 -10.40 -3.29 -7.11
CA VAL A 132 -10.63 -2.08 -6.31
C VAL A 132 -10.03 -0.84 -6.97
N LEU A 133 -8.83 -0.94 -7.55
CA LEU A 133 -8.18 0.16 -8.27
C LEU A 133 -9.02 0.64 -9.46
N ASN A 134 -9.44 -0.27 -10.34
CA ASN A 134 -10.23 0.09 -11.51
C ASN A 134 -11.62 0.62 -11.12
N LEU A 135 -12.25 -0.01 -10.13
CA LEU A 135 -13.54 0.45 -9.60
C LEU A 135 -13.42 1.84 -8.97
N SER A 136 -12.35 2.12 -8.22
CA SER A 136 -12.11 3.44 -7.62
C SER A 136 -11.99 4.52 -8.69
N VAL A 137 -11.21 4.27 -9.76
CA VAL A 137 -11.03 5.21 -10.87
C VAL A 137 -12.33 5.41 -11.64
N LEU A 138 -13.06 4.33 -11.93
CA LEU A 138 -14.35 4.39 -12.60
C LEU A 138 -15.36 5.22 -11.81
N VAL A 139 -15.57 4.90 -10.54
CA VAL A 139 -16.56 5.58 -9.70
C VAL A 139 -16.19 7.04 -9.46
N ALA A 140 -14.90 7.34 -9.25
CA ALA A 140 -14.43 8.73 -9.16
C ALA A 140 -14.62 9.51 -10.48
N THR A 141 -14.46 8.84 -11.62
CA THR A 141 -14.74 9.45 -12.93
C THR A 141 -16.23 9.74 -13.07
N LEU A 142 -17.10 8.77 -12.74
CA LEU A 142 -18.55 8.92 -12.81
C LEU A 142 -19.08 10.04 -11.91
N ILE A 143 -18.51 10.22 -10.71
CA ILE A 143 -18.95 11.29 -9.80
C ILE A 143 -18.50 12.67 -10.29
N LEU A 144 -17.28 12.78 -10.84
CA LEU A 144 -16.79 14.04 -11.41
C LEU A 144 -17.55 14.44 -12.68
N CYS A 145 -17.91 13.48 -13.53
CA CYS A 145 -18.73 13.73 -14.73
C CYS A 145 -20.19 14.11 -14.41
N ARG A 146 -20.63 13.95 -13.16
CA ARG A 146 -21.99 14.32 -12.70
C ARG A 146 -22.06 15.71 -12.07
N ILE A 147 -20.94 16.43 -11.96
CA ILE A 147 -20.94 17.82 -11.52
C ILE A 147 -21.63 18.62 -12.63
N ASP A 148 -22.92 18.92 -12.43
CA ASP A 148 -23.70 19.76 -13.34
C ASP A 148 -23.02 21.11 -13.43
N THR A 149 -22.45 21.37 -14.60
CA THR A 149 -21.71 22.58 -14.90
C THR A 149 -22.12 23.02 -16.28
N ASP A 150 -22.30 24.33 -16.47
CA ASP A 150 -22.35 24.91 -17.81
C ASP A 150 -21.18 24.35 -18.62
N GLN A 151 -21.43 23.91 -19.85
CA GLN A 151 -20.48 23.23 -20.75
C GLN A 151 -19.33 24.16 -21.22
N SER A 152 -18.73 24.90 -20.31
CA SER A 152 -17.55 25.69 -20.55
C SER A 152 -16.32 24.79 -20.63
N PHE A 153 -15.40 25.14 -21.53
CA PHE A 153 -14.10 24.48 -21.69
C PHE A 153 -13.31 24.37 -20.36
N SER A 154 -13.47 25.37 -19.48
CA SER A 154 -12.84 25.41 -18.16
C SER A 154 -13.26 24.21 -17.28
N ASN A 155 -14.56 23.89 -17.28
CA ASN A 155 -15.13 22.81 -16.46
C ASN A 155 -14.69 21.43 -16.96
N ALA A 156 -14.71 21.21 -18.27
CA ALA A 156 -14.20 19.98 -18.88
C ALA A 156 -12.71 19.76 -18.57
N THR A 157 -11.91 20.82 -18.67
CA THR A 157 -10.48 20.77 -18.35
C THR A 157 -10.25 20.42 -16.88
N MET A 158 -11.00 21.02 -15.97
CA MET A 158 -10.93 20.71 -14.54
C MET A 158 -11.24 19.24 -14.25
N ILE A 159 -12.33 18.70 -14.82
CA ILE A 159 -12.72 17.28 -14.63
C ILE A 159 -11.59 16.36 -15.09
N VAL A 160 -11.03 16.60 -16.28
CA VAL A 160 -9.92 15.81 -16.82
C VAL A 160 -8.68 15.88 -15.91
N VAL A 161 -8.33 17.07 -15.43
CA VAL A 161 -7.20 17.26 -14.50
C VAL A 161 -7.42 16.50 -13.19
N HIS A 162 -8.62 16.56 -12.61
CA HIS A 162 -8.95 15.82 -11.39
C HIS A 162 -8.86 14.30 -11.60
N ILE A 163 -9.37 13.78 -12.72
CA ILE A 163 -9.28 12.35 -13.07
C ILE A 163 -7.81 11.92 -13.24
N LEU A 164 -7.00 12.71 -13.96
CA LEU A 164 -5.58 12.44 -14.17
C LEU A 164 -4.81 12.40 -12.85
N GLN A 165 -4.96 13.42 -12.00
CA GLN A 165 -4.29 13.49 -10.71
C GLN A 165 -4.75 12.38 -9.77
N PHE A 166 -6.06 12.07 -9.74
CA PHE A 166 -6.59 10.98 -8.93
C PHE A 166 -6.03 9.63 -9.39
N SER A 167 -6.04 9.36 -10.69
CA SER A 167 -5.50 8.14 -11.29
C SER A 167 -4.02 7.97 -11.00
N TYR A 168 -3.23 9.05 -11.12
CA TYR A 168 -1.80 9.05 -10.77
C TYR A 168 -1.58 8.60 -9.32
N VAL A 169 -2.31 9.18 -8.35
CA VAL A 169 -2.16 8.81 -6.95
C VAL A 169 -2.60 7.37 -6.69
N VAL A 170 -3.72 6.94 -7.27
CA VAL A 170 -4.20 5.55 -7.12
C VAL A 170 -3.19 4.55 -7.68
N ILE A 171 -2.58 4.84 -8.83
CA ILE A 171 -1.54 3.98 -9.45
C ILE A 171 -0.24 3.99 -8.62
N MET A 172 0.10 5.13 -7.99
CA MET A 172 1.22 5.22 -7.06
C MET A 172 0.99 4.35 -5.82
N THR A 173 -0.19 4.42 -5.20
CA THR A 173 -0.56 3.54 -4.08
C THR A 173 -0.54 2.07 -4.49
N ALA A 174 -1.01 1.75 -5.71
CA ALA A 174 -0.96 0.40 -6.24
C ALA A 174 0.46 -0.13 -6.45
N SER A 175 1.35 0.73 -6.95
CA SER A 175 2.76 0.38 -7.16
C SER A 175 3.44 0.04 -5.83
N LEU A 176 3.17 0.84 -4.78
CA LEU A 176 3.61 0.55 -3.43
C LEU A 176 3.02 -0.77 -2.92
N PHE A 177 1.71 -0.97 -3.06
CA PHE A 177 1.03 -2.19 -2.63
C PHE A 177 1.65 -3.45 -3.28
N VAL A 178 1.92 -3.42 -4.59
CA VAL A 178 2.56 -4.54 -5.29
C VAL A 178 3.95 -4.86 -4.75
N ILE A 179 4.77 -3.84 -4.45
CA ILE A 179 6.09 -4.03 -3.84
C ILE A 179 5.95 -4.73 -2.48
N LEU A 180 5.06 -4.24 -1.63
CA LEU A 180 4.80 -4.83 -0.32
C LEU A 180 4.30 -6.27 -0.43
N VAL A 181 3.39 -6.55 -1.35
CA VAL A 181 2.89 -7.91 -1.61
C VAL A 181 4.02 -8.86 -2.05
N ILE A 182 4.97 -8.40 -2.86
CA ILE A 182 6.13 -9.22 -3.27
C ILE A 182 7.03 -9.53 -2.07
N LEU A 183 7.33 -8.54 -1.24
CA LEU A 183 8.12 -8.73 -0.02
C LEU A 183 7.42 -9.66 0.98
N HIS A 184 6.10 -9.55 1.08
CA HIS A 184 5.28 -10.40 1.95
C HIS A 184 5.29 -11.85 1.44
N TRP A 185 5.20 -12.04 0.13
CA TRP A 185 5.31 -13.35 -0.51
C TRP A 185 6.66 -14.01 -0.23
N GLN A 186 7.76 -13.25 -0.33
CA GLN A 186 9.11 -13.73 -0.01
C GLN A 186 9.22 -14.18 1.45
N ASN A 187 8.65 -13.41 2.37
CA ASN A 187 8.66 -13.74 3.79
C ASN A 187 7.89 -15.05 4.10
N GLU A 188 6.64 -15.15 3.62
CA GLU A 188 5.79 -16.33 3.87
C GLU A 188 6.38 -17.59 3.21
N ARG A 189 7.09 -17.46 2.08
CA ARG A 189 7.84 -18.57 1.48
C ARG A 189 8.91 -19.14 2.40
N VAL A 190 9.68 -18.27 3.07
CA VAL A 190 10.72 -18.70 4.00
C VAL A 190 10.08 -19.36 5.23
N GLN A 191 8.97 -18.80 5.73
CA GLN A 191 8.22 -19.38 6.86
C GLN A 191 7.70 -20.79 6.54
N LEU A 192 7.11 -21.00 5.36
CA LEU A 192 6.63 -22.32 4.94
C LEU A 192 7.79 -23.32 4.82
N ALA A 193 8.89 -22.94 4.17
CA ALA A 193 10.05 -23.81 4.03
C ALA A 193 10.69 -24.16 5.38
N LEU A 194 10.67 -23.24 6.34
CA LEU A 194 11.14 -23.52 7.71
C LEU A 194 10.20 -24.48 8.44
N ARG A 195 8.89 -24.31 8.30
CA ARG A 195 7.90 -25.24 8.87
C ARG A 195 8.00 -26.64 8.25
N ASP A 196 8.26 -26.73 6.94
CA ASP A 196 8.48 -28.02 6.28
C ASP A 196 9.76 -28.69 6.78
N LEU A 197 10.82 -27.91 7.05
CA LEU A 197 12.03 -28.43 7.68
C LEU A 197 11.76 -28.94 9.10
N SER A 198 11.00 -28.20 9.92
CA SER A 198 10.56 -28.61 11.26
C SER A 198 9.82 -29.96 11.20
N ARG A 199 8.78 -30.05 10.37
CA ARG A 199 7.98 -31.27 10.20
C ARG A 199 8.80 -32.46 9.72
N SER A 200 9.73 -32.23 8.79
CA SER A 200 10.62 -33.29 8.30
C SER A 200 11.53 -33.83 9.40
N LEU A 201 12.04 -32.97 10.29
CA LEU A 201 12.88 -33.40 11.41
C LEU A 201 12.07 -34.15 12.46
N HIS A 202 10.89 -33.64 12.82
CA HIS A 202 9.95 -34.34 13.72
C HIS A 202 9.55 -35.73 13.20
N HIS A 203 9.33 -35.85 11.89
CA HIS A 203 9.04 -37.15 11.28
C HIS A 203 10.23 -38.10 11.36
N GLU A 204 11.45 -37.62 11.16
CA GLU A 204 12.66 -38.43 11.32
C GLU A 204 12.87 -38.84 12.77
N GLU A 205 12.56 -37.97 13.74
CA GLU A 205 12.66 -38.27 15.17
C GLU A 205 11.74 -39.39 15.63
N ARG A 206 10.49 -39.37 15.15
CA ARG A 206 9.54 -40.45 15.46
C ARG A 206 9.91 -41.79 14.86
N ASN A 207 10.64 -41.80 13.74
CA ASN A 207 10.92 -43.00 12.97
C ASN A 207 12.37 -43.50 13.09
N SER A 208 13.26 -42.75 13.72
CA SER A 208 14.67 -43.10 13.84
C SER A 208 15.25 -42.71 15.20
N LEU A 209 16.03 -43.61 15.79
CA LEU A 209 16.72 -43.38 17.06
C LEU A 209 17.91 -42.41 16.93
N VAL A 210 18.44 -42.21 15.72
CA VAL A 210 19.58 -41.32 15.44
C VAL A 210 19.47 -40.68 14.06
N LEU A 211 19.63 -39.36 13.98
CA LEU A 211 19.65 -38.63 12.72
C LEU A 211 20.98 -38.91 11.99
N SER A 212 20.92 -39.60 10.85
CA SER A 212 22.13 -39.91 10.07
C SER A 212 22.97 -38.66 9.79
N GLY A 213 24.31 -38.79 9.84
CA GLY A 213 25.22 -37.65 9.74
C GLY A 213 25.03 -36.82 8.47
N GLY A 214 24.70 -37.46 7.34
CA GLY A 214 24.37 -36.79 6.08
C GLY A 214 23.09 -35.96 6.14
N LYS A 215 22.01 -36.52 6.71
CA LYS A 215 20.74 -35.78 6.89
C LYS A 215 20.91 -34.60 7.84
N ALA A 216 21.63 -34.79 8.96
CA ALA A 216 21.93 -33.71 9.91
C ALA A 216 22.65 -32.53 9.24
N ARG A 217 23.68 -32.81 8.42
CA ARG A 217 24.44 -31.78 7.70
C ARG A 217 23.57 -31.06 6.67
N LYS A 218 22.71 -31.78 5.96
CA LYS A 218 21.76 -31.21 4.99
C LYS A 218 20.73 -30.30 5.67
N SER A 219 20.13 -30.75 6.77
CA SER A 219 19.14 -29.96 7.53
C SER A 219 19.76 -28.69 8.11
N LEU A 220 20.98 -28.77 8.65
CA LEU A 220 21.72 -27.58 9.10
C LEU A 220 22.00 -26.60 7.95
N SER A 221 22.45 -27.10 6.79
CA SER A 221 22.68 -26.25 5.61
C SER A 221 21.39 -25.59 5.13
N ASN A 222 20.26 -26.30 5.19
CA ASN A 222 18.95 -25.75 4.86
C ASN A 222 18.55 -24.64 5.84
N LEU A 223 18.70 -24.87 7.15
CA LEU A 223 18.42 -23.86 8.18
C LEU A 223 19.26 -22.60 7.97
N ARG A 224 20.57 -22.74 7.73
CA ARG A 224 21.48 -21.61 7.44
C ARG A 224 21.03 -20.82 6.21
N ASN A 225 20.66 -21.51 5.14
CA ASN A 225 20.15 -20.87 3.93
C ASN A 225 18.82 -20.13 4.19
N LEU A 226 17.88 -20.73 4.95
CA LEU A 226 16.62 -20.09 5.31
C LEU A 226 16.82 -18.85 6.18
N PHE A 227 17.74 -18.92 7.15
CA PHE A 227 18.11 -17.77 7.97
C PHE A 227 18.68 -16.62 7.11
N GLN A 228 19.59 -16.94 6.19
CA GLN A 228 20.15 -15.95 5.27
C GLN A 228 19.05 -15.31 4.41
N LEU A 229 18.13 -16.11 3.85
CA LEU A 229 17.02 -15.58 3.05
C LEU A 229 16.10 -14.69 3.88
N TYR A 230 15.79 -15.06 5.12
CA TYR A 230 14.98 -14.22 6.01
C TYR A 230 15.67 -12.87 6.29
N SER A 231 16.94 -12.90 6.66
CA SER A 231 17.72 -11.68 6.97
C SER A 231 17.85 -10.77 5.75
N GLU A 232 18.11 -11.34 4.56
CA GLU A 232 18.09 -10.61 3.29
C GLU A 232 16.73 -9.94 3.03
N ASN A 233 15.63 -10.66 3.24
CA ASN A 233 14.29 -10.12 3.04
C ASN A 233 13.96 -8.99 4.04
N GLN A 234 14.34 -9.15 5.31
CA GLN A 234 14.16 -8.10 6.32
C GLN A 234 14.93 -6.82 5.96
N ARG A 235 16.14 -6.96 5.42
CA ARG A 235 16.90 -5.82 4.91
C ARG A 235 16.20 -5.14 3.73
N LEU A 236 15.63 -5.91 2.80
CA LEU A 236 14.85 -5.37 1.67
C LEU A 236 13.59 -4.64 2.14
N ILE A 237 12.88 -5.17 3.14
CA ILE A 237 11.70 -4.52 3.73
C ILE A 237 12.08 -3.17 4.32
N ARG A 238 13.16 -3.11 5.11
CA ARG A 238 13.66 -1.84 5.70
C ARG A 238 14.11 -0.85 4.63
N GLU A 239 14.82 -1.33 3.60
CA GLU A 239 15.25 -0.49 2.47
C GLU A 239 14.04 0.07 1.71
N ALA A 240 13.02 -0.74 1.44
CA ALA A 240 11.78 -0.29 0.81
C ALA A 240 11.09 0.78 1.66
N PHE A 241 10.84 0.52 2.95
CA PHE A 241 10.22 1.51 3.83
C PHE A 241 11.02 2.81 3.93
N SER A 242 12.35 2.76 3.96
CA SER A 242 13.20 3.96 3.96
C SER A 242 13.14 4.74 2.64
N ILE A 243 13.06 4.05 1.50
CA ILE A 243 12.94 4.71 0.20
C ILE A 243 11.57 5.39 0.07
N PHE A 244 10.51 4.70 0.47
CA PHE A 244 9.11 5.14 0.33
C PHE A 244 8.57 5.91 1.54
N ASP A 245 9.38 6.24 2.54
CA ASP A 245 8.90 6.79 3.82
C ASP A 245 8.04 8.06 3.65
N LEU A 246 8.57 9.07 2.96
CA LEU A 246 7.84 10.30 2.65
C LEU A 246 6.59 10.06 1.76
N PRO A 247 6.69 9.32 0.63
CA PRO A 247 5.53 8.87 -0.12
C PRO A 247 4.43 8.21 0.71
N ILE A 248 4.80 7.30 1.63
CA ILE A 248 3.85 6.61 2.51
C ILE A 248 3.19 7.62 3.46
N ALA A 249 3.97 8.51 4.09
CA ALA A 249 3.43 9.54 4.96
C ALA A 249 2.38 10.42 4.26
N LEU A 250 2.67 10.86 3.04
CA LEU A 250 1.76 11.69 2.25
C LEU A 250 0.53 10.92 1.76
N ILE A 251 0.68 9.65 1.38
CA ILE A 251 -0.45 8.78 1.04
C ILE A 251 -1.36 8.62 2.26
N LEU A 252 -0.80 8.38 3.45
CA LEU A 252 -1.56 8.24 4.69
C LEU A 252 -2.27 9.55 5.06
N LEU A 253 -1.59 10.69 4.93
CA LEU A 253 -2.19 12.01 5.14
C LEU A 253 -3.36 12.25 4.18
N LYS A 254 -3.19 11.94 2.89
CA LYS A 254 -4.28 12.01 1.91
C LYS A 254 -5.42 11.08 2.27
N MET A 255 -5.14 9.84 2.68
CA MET A 255 -6.17 8.88 3.09
C MET A 255 -6.95 9.40 4.30
N PHE A 256 -6.27 9.99 5.27
CA PHE A 256 -6.89 10.62 6.44
C PHE A 256 -7.82 11.78 6.03
N VAL A 257 -7.35 12.71 5.21
CA VAL A 257 -8.17 13.84 4.72
C VAL A 257 -9.34 13.36 3.88
N THR A 258 -9.13 12.36 3.02
CA THR A 258 -10.21 11.75 2.22
C THR A 258 -11.25 11.12 3.14
N ASN A 259 -10.83 10.46 4.23
CA ASN A 259 -11.75 9.88 5.19
C ASN A 259 -12.60 10.94 5.90
N VAL A 260 -12.00 12.06 6.32
CA VAL A 260 -12.74 13.20 6.90
C VAL A 260 -13.80 13.69 5.90
N ASN A 261 -13.39 13.89 4.64
CA ASN A 261 -14.28 14.39 3.60
C ASN A 261 -15.43 13.43 3.30
N LEU A 262 -15.15 12.12 3.21
CA LEU A 262 -16.17 11.10 2.96
C LEU A 262 -17.19 10.99 4.09
N VAL A 263 -16.75 11.03 5.35
CA VAL A 263 -17.68 10.99 6.50
C VAL A 263 -18.52 12.26 6.53
N TYR A 264 -17.91 13.44 6.30
CA TYR A 264 -18.64 14.71 6.31
C TYR A 264 -19.70 14.78 5.22
N HIS A 265 -19.33 14.46 3.97
CA HIS A 265 -20.29 14.34 2.87
C HIS A 265 -21.36 13.27 3.12
N GLY A 266 -20.97 12.13 3.70
CA GLY A 266 -21.91 11.06 4.06
C GLY A 266 -23.01 11.56 4.99
N VAL A 267 -22.67 12.38 5.98
CA VAL A 267 -23.64 12.97 6.90
C VAL A 267 -24.49 14.06 6.23
N GLN A 268 -23.89 14.94 5.42
CA GLN A 268 -24.65 15.96 4.69
C GLN A 268 -25.67 15.35 3.71
N PHE A 269 -25.31 14.27 3.02
CA PHE A 269 -26.25 13.52 2.18
C PHE A 269 -27.31 12.78 3.00
N GLY A 270 -26.96 12.27 4.17
CA GLY A 270 -27.89 11.62 5.09
C GLY A 270 -28.98 12.57 5.59
N ASN A 271 -28.61 13.81 5.92
CA ASN A 271 -29.51 14.85 6.42
C ASN A 271 -30.22 15.64 5.32
N ALA A 272 -30.17 15.19 4.06
CA ALA A 272 -30.72 15.87 2.89
C ALA A 272 -30.29 17.34 2.76
N SER A 273 -29.13 17.71 3.32
CA SER A 273 -28.60 19.08 3.25
C SER A 273 -27.98 19.40 1.89
N ILE A 274 -27.72 18.38 1.07
CA ILE A 274 -27.35 18.51 -0.34
C ILE A 274 -28.38 17.73 -1.16
N GLU A 275 -29.06 18.41 -2.08
CA GLU A 275 -29.94 17.78 -3.04
C GLU A 275 -29.14 16.84 -3.94
N THR A 276 -29.52 15.56 -3.96
CA THR A 276 -28.82 14.55 -4.76
C THR A 276 -29.79 13.57 -5.38
N SER A 277 -29.52 13.19 -6.63
CA SER A 277 -30.23 12.09 -7.28
C SER A 277 -29.89 10.74 -6.63
N SER A 278 -30.80 9.76 -6.73
CA SER A 278 -30.53 8.39 -6.26
C SER A 278 -29.30 7.77 -6.93
N TYR A 279 -29.01 8.15 -8.19
CA TYR A 279 -27.79 7.74 -8.89
C TYR A 279 -26.53 8.29 -8.23
N THR A 280 -26.46 9.60 -7.96
CA THR A 280 -25.31 10.23 -7.30
C THR A 280 -25.09 9.65 -5.91
N ARG A 281 -26.16 9.34 -5.17
CA ARG A 281 -26.08 8.69 -3.86
C ARG A 281 -25.47 7.29 -3.95
N PHE A 282 -25.89 6.48 -4.92
CA PHE A 282 -25.34 5.14 -5.15
C PHE A 282 -23.85 5.20 -5.52
N VAL A 283 -23.47 6.07 -6.47
CA VAL A 283 -22.07 6.27 -6.87
C VAL A 283 -21.24 6.74 -5.67
N GLY A 284 -21.76 7.67 -4.86
CA GLY A 284 -21.10 8.13 -3.63
C GLY A 284 -20.84 7.00 -2.62
N GLN A 285 -21.81 6.10 -2.42
CA GLN A 285 -21.60 4.91 -1.57
C GLN A 285 -20.49 4.00 -2.10
N LEU A 286 -20.41 3.80 -3.42
CA LEU A 286 -19.32 3.04 -4.03
C LEU A 286 -17.95 3.70 -3.82
N VAL A 287 -17.86 5.04 -3.81
CA VAL A 287 -16.61 5.75 -3.46
C VAL A 287 -16.17 5.40 -2.04
N VAL A 288 -17.11 5.42 -1.09
CA VAL A 288 -16.85 5.08 0.32
C VAL A 288 -16.37 3.62 0.44
N ILE A 289 -17.08 2.69 -0.19
CA ILE A 289 -16.75 1.25 -0.15
C ILE A 289 -15.35 1.00 -0.73
N THR A 290 -15.06 1.55 -1.90
CA THR A 290 -13.76 1.38 -2.56
C THR A 290 -12.61 1.99 -1.75
N HIS A 291 -12.81 3.16 -1.14
CA HIS A 291 -11.82 3.80 -0.26
C HIS A 291 -11.43 2.90 0.92
N TYR A 292 -12.41 2.43 1.70
CA TYR A 292 -12.14 1.57 2.84
C TYR A 292 -11.62 0.19 2.43
N TRP A 293 -12.09 -0.38 1.32
CA TRP A 293 -11.57 -1.65 0.82
C TRP A 293 -10.08 -1.54 0.47
N SER A 294 -9.69 -0.49 -0.27
CA SER A 294 -8.28 -0.23 -0.58
C SER A 294 -7.44 -0.04 0.70
N ALA A 295 -7.95 0.72 1.66
CA ALA A 295 -7.28 0.96 2.94
C ALA A 295 -7.05 -0.34 3.73
N VAL A 296 -8.08 -1.18 3.86
CA VAL A 296 -8.00 -2.45 4.58
C VAL A 296 -7.01 -3.41 3.91
N LEU A 297 -6.99 -3.49 2.57
CA LEU A 297 -6.01 -4.31 1.85
C LEU A 297 -4.57 -3.86 2.14
N LEU A 298 -4.30 -2.55 2.04
CA LEU A 298 -2.98 -2.00 2.31
C LEU A 298 -2.55 -2.25 3.77
N MET A 299 -3.43 -1.96 4.72
CA MET A 299 -3.16 -2.13 6.15
C MET A 299 -2.91 -3.58 6.53
N ASN A 300 -3.68 -4.53 5.97
CA ASN A 300 -3.46 -5.95 6.24
C ASN A 300 -2.08 -6.41 5.77
N VAL A 301 -1.65 -6.03 4.55
CA VAL A 301 -0.33 -6.41 4.03
C VAL A 301 0.79 -5.79 4.85
N VAL A 302 0.65 -4.52 5.24
CA VAL A 302 1.64 -3.84 6.09
C VAL A 302 1.72 -4.51 7.47
N ASP A 303 0.59 -4.78 8.11
CA ASP A 303 0.55 -5.44 9.44
C ASP A 303 1.15 -6.85 9.40
N ASP A 304 0.87 -7.59 8.32
CA ASP A 304 1.47 -8.91 8.08
C ASP A 304 2.98 -8.84 7.88
N LEU A 305 3.50 -7.78 7.25
CA LEU A 305 4.93 -7.54 7.04
C LEU A 305 5.67 -7.08 8.30
N THR A 306 5.07 -6.17 9.07
CA THR A 306 5.78 -5.44 10.14
C THR A 306 5.57 -6.06 11.51
N ARG A 307 4.31 -6.32 11.89
CA ARG A 307 3.95 -6.74 13.25
C ARG A 307 3.86 -8.25 13.39
N ARG A 308 3.29 -8.93 12.40
CA ARG A 308 2.98 -10.37 12.50
C ARG A 308 4.10 -11.29 12.00
N SER A 309 4.99 -10.80 11.14
CA SER A 309 6.05 -11.61 10.52
C SER A 309 7.03 -12.20 11.55
N GLY A 310 7.52 -11.38 12.48
CA GLY A 310 8.46 -11.77 13.54
C GLY A 310 7.87 -12.81 14.50
N PRO A 311 6.73 -12.54 15.15
CA PRO A 311 6.08 -13.50 16.06
C PRO A 311 5.79 -14.85 15.39
N LYS A 312 5.21 -14.85 14.17
CA LYS A 312 4.98 -16.08 13.41
C LYS A 312 6.27 -16.88 13.17
N MET A 313 7.38 -16.19 12.87
CA MET A 313 8.67 -16.86 12.68
C MET A 313 9.20 -17.41 14.01
N GLY A 314 9.06 -16.67 15.11
CA GLY A 314 9.42 -17.13 16.45
C GLY A 314 8.64 -18.36 16.89
N ASP A 315 7.34 -18.42 16.59
CA ASP A 315 6.51 -19.59 16.87
C ASP A 315 6.97 -20.82 16.07
N ILE A 316 7.34 -20.65 14.80
CA ILE A 316 7.91 -21.74 14.00
C ILE A 316 9.27 -22.18 14.56
N LEU A 317 10.12 -21.25 15.02
CA LEU A 317 11.41 -21.61 15.63
C LEU A 317 11.24 -22.38 16.94
N ARG A 318 10.19 -22.06 17.73
CA ARG A 318 9.83 -22.83 18.93
C ARG A 318 9.44 -24.27 18.60
N GLU A 319 8.88 -24.56 17.43
CA GLU A 319 8.60 -25.96 17.04
C GLU A 319 9.87 -26.83 16.98
N PHE A 320 11.08 -26.24 16.94
CA PHE A 320 12.35 -26.97 16.98
C PHE A 320 12.90 -27.17 18.41
N SER A 321 12.33 -26.56 19.46
CA SER A 321 12.88 -26.67 20.82
C SER A 321 12.85 -28.09 21.38
N ASP A 322 11.89 -28.87 20.92
CA ASP A 322 11.59 -30.21 21.45
C ASP A 322 12.34 -31.31 20.67
N LEU A 323 13.14 -30.94 19.66
CA LEU A 323 13.93 -31.89 18.87
C LEU A 323 15.21 -32.25 19.61
N GLU A 324 15.31 -33.46 20.15
CA GLU A 324 16.50 -33.95 20.87
C GLU A 324 17.56 -34.50 19.91
N LEU A 325 17.15 -34.92 18.71
CA LEU A 325 18.01 -35.54 17.70
C LEU A 325 18.97 -34.61 16.97
N VAL A 326 18.90 -33.30 17.21
CA VAL A 326 19.69 -32.34 16.45
C VAL A 326 21.01 -32.01 17.13
N LYS A 327 22.07 -31.92 16.31
CA LYS A 327 23.42 -31.66 16.80
C LYS A 327 23.51 -30.25 17.40
N ARG A 328 24.44 -30.04 18.34
CA ARG A 328 24.76 -28.74 18.96
C ARG A 328 24.86 -27.58 17.97
N GLU A 329 25.47 -27.80 16.81
CA GLU A 329 25.62 -26.78 15.76
C GLU A 329 24.27 -26.29 15.20
N PHE A 330 23.26 -27.15 15.16
CA PHE A 330 21.91 -26.77 14.73
C PHE A 330 21.20 -25.93 15.78
N HIS A 331 21.30 -26.30 17.06
CA HIS A 331 20.78 -25.48 18.16
C HIS A 331 21.45 -24.11 18.19
N LEU A 332 22.78 -24.03 18.01
CA LEU A 332 23.49 -22.77 17.88
C LEU A 332 22.93 -21.92 16.73
N GLN A 333 22.67 -22.54 15.57
CA GLN A 333 22.10 -21.82 14.43
C GLN A 333 20.66 -21.33 14.67
N LEU A 334 19.84 -22.10 15.40
CA LEU A 334 18.50 -21.69 15.83
C LEU A 334 18.55 -20.53 16.82
N GLU A 335 19.49 -20.57 17.77
CA GLU A 335 19.73 -19.51 18.74
C GLU A 335 20.12 -18.21 18.04
N LEU A 336 21.07 -18.27 17.10
CA LEU A 336 21.44 -17.12 16.26
C LEU A 336 20.25 -16.55 15.47
N PHE A 337 19.36 -17.42 14.98
CA PHE A 337 18.14 -16.97 14.29
C PHE A 337 17.16 -16.30 15.27
N SER A 338 16.91 -16.92 16.42
CA SER A 338 16.06 -16.36 17.48
C SER A 338 16.57 -15.00 17.96
N ASP A 339 17.87 -14.87 18.20
CA ASP A 339 18.48 -13.60 18.60
C ASP A 339 18.36 -12.55 17.51
N HIS A 340 18.56 -12.94 16.24
CA HIS A 340 18.33 -12.02 15.14
C HIS A 340 16.90 -11.49 15.11
N LEU A 341 15.88 -12.33 15.31
CA LEU A 341 14.48 -11.91 15.39
C LEU A 341 14.21 -10.93 16.53
N ARG A 342 14.81 -11.19 17.71
CA ARG A 342 14.67 -10.34 18.90
C ARG A 342 15.31 -8.97 18.70
N CYS A 343 16.54 -8.93 18.16
CA CYS A 343 17.30 -7.70 17.97
C CYS A 343 16.80 -6.86 16.78
N HIS A 344 16.08 -7.46 15.82
CA HIS A 344 15.69 -6.80 14.57
C HIS A 344 14.17 -6.83 14.36
N PRO A 345 13.37 -6.20 15.23
CA PRO A 345 11.93 -6.14 15.04
C PRO A 345 11.61 -5.43 13.71
N ALA A 346 10.62 -5.96 12.97
CA ALA A 346 10.19 -5.41 11.68
C ALA A 346 9.23 -4.22 11.83
N ILE A 347 9.33 -3.48 12.94
CA ILE A 347 8.45 -2.34 13.24
C ILE A 347 8.77 -1.20 12.28
N TYR A 348 7.76 -0.75 11.54
CA TYR A 348 7.86 0.43 10.68
C TYR A 348 7.21 1.64 11.36
N LYS A 349 7.98 2.73 11.48
CA LYS A 349 7.52 4.04 11.95
C LYS A 349 7.52 5.01 10.78
N VAL A 350 6.37 5.60 10.46
CA VAL A 350 6.23 6.55 9.35
C VAL A 350 6.94 7.85 9.71
N CYS A 351 8.02 8.18 9.02
CA CYS A 351 8.87 9.33 9.32
C CYS A 351 9.29 9.44 10.80
N GLY A 352 9.38 8.30 11.50
CA GLY A 352 9.66 8.25 12.94
C GLY A 352 8.52 8.69 13.87
N LEU A 353 7.37 9.12 13.34
CA LEU A 353 6.28 9.74 14.11
C LEU A 353 5.39 8.71 14.80
N PHE A 354 4.86 7.73 14.06
CA PHE A 354 3.95 6.73 14.58
C PHE A 354 4.16 5.36 13.94
N VAL A 355 3.81 4.29 14.66
CA VAL A 355 3.91 2.92 14.16
C VAL A 355 2.78 2.65 13.17
N PHE A 356 3.12 2.29 11.94
CA PHE A 356 2.12 1.93 10.94
C PHE A 356 1.73 0.47 11.07
N ASN A 357 0.57 0.24 11.69
CA ASN A 357 -0.03 -1.07 11.84
C ASN A 357 -1.55 -0.97 11.69
N LYS A 358 -2.23 -2.13 11.61
CA LYS A 358 -3.68 -2.17 11.42
C LYS A 358 -4.46 -1.50 12.56
N GLN A 359 -4.04 -1.73 13.80
CA GLN A 359 -4.71 -1.20 14.99
C GLN A 359 -4.66 0.33 15.04
N THR A 360 -3.47 0.92 14.92
CA THR A 360 -3.26 2.38 14.88
C THR A 360 -4.05 3.01 13.73
N SER A 361 -4.08 2.36 12.57
CA SER A 361 -4.82 2.86 11.42
C SER A 361 -6.34 2.86 11.64
N LEU A 362 -6.88 1.81 12.27
CA LEU A 362 -8.30 1.75 12.64
C LEU A 362 -8.67 2.81 13.68
N VAL A 363 -7.79 3.05 14.66
CA VAL A 363 -7.97 4.13 15.65
C VAL A 363 -8.08 5.48 14.95
N TYR A 364 -7.21 5.78 13.98
CA TYR A 364 -7.30 7.02 13.21
C TYR A 364 -8.59 7.13 12.40
N PHE A 365 -9.03 6.06 11.73
CA PHE A 365 -10.30 6.07 11.00
C PHE A 365 -11.50 6.28 11.92
N PHE A 366 -11.53 5.63 13.08
CA PHE A 366 -12.60 5.78 14.05
C PHE A 366 -12.60 7.17 14.71
N TYR A 367 -11.41 7.71 15.01
CA TYR A 367 -11.27 9.05 15.55
C TYR A 367 -11.86 10.11 14.61
N VAL A 368 -11.63 9.99 13.29
CA VAL A 368 -12.27 10.87 12.30
C VAL A 368 -13.79 10.79 12.35
N LEU A 369 -14.36 9.58 12.46
CA LEU A 369 -15.81 9.42 12.58
C LEU A 369 -16.35 10.20 13.78
N VAL A 370 -15.71 10.06 14.95
CA VAL A 370 -16.10 10.79 16.17
C VAL A 370 -16.01 12.30 15.98
N GLN A 371 -14.87 12.81 15.48
CA GLN A 371 -14.67 14.25 15.31
C GLN A 371 -15.62 14.86 14.28
N VAL A 372 -15.88 14.16 13.18
CA VAL A 372 -16.84 14.64 12.17
C VAL A 372 -18.27 14.63 12.71
N LEU A 373 -18.65 13.62 13.50
CA LEU A 373 -19.96 13.61 14.16
C LEU A 373 -20.13 14.80 15.11
N VAL A 374 -19.12 15.13 15.89
CA VAL A 374 -19.13 16.34 16.75
C VAL A 374 -19.29 17.59 15.91
N LEU A 375 -18.54 17.72 14.81
CA LEU A 375 -18.62 18.87 13.91
C LEU A 375 -20.01 19.02 13.27
N VAL A 376 -20.63 17.90 12.88
CA VAL A 376 -22.02 17.88 12.39
C VAL A 376 -22.99 18.31 13.48
N GLN A 377 -22.83 17.85 14.72
CA GLN A 377 -23.71 18.26 15.82
C GLN A 377 -23.68 19.78 16.04
N PHE A 378 -22.51 20.40 15.92
CA PHE A 378 -22.39 21.86 15.95
C PHE A 378 -23.07 22.53 14.74
N ASP A 379 -22.87 22.01 13.53
CA ASP A 379 -23.51 22.54 12.31
C ASP A 379 -25.04 22.47 12.39
N LEU A 380 -25.59 21.35 12.88
CA LEU A 380 -27.02 21.16 13.10
C LEU A 380 -27.57 22.11 14.17
N LYS A 381 -26.84 22.30 15.29
CA LYS A 381 -27.24 23.22 16.35
C LYS A 381 -27.32 24.66 15.84
N ASN A 382 -26.34 25.11 15.05
CA ASN A 382 -26.32 26.46 14.50
C ASN A 382 -27.50 26.70 13.54
N LYS A 383 -27.83 25.70 12.69
CA LYS A 383 -29.00 25.78 11.79
C LYS A 383 -30.35 25.81 12.50
N VAL A 384 -30.45 25.22 13.70
CA VAL A 384 -31.67 25.32 14.52
C VAL A 384 -31.78 26.72 15.14
N ILE A 385 -30.66 27.30 15.57
CA ILE A 385 -30.62 28.65 16.15
C ILE A 385 -30.93 29.72 15.09
N GLU A 386 -30.47 29.58 13.84
CA GLU A 386 -30.81 30.53 12.77
C GLU A 386 -32.28 30.50 12.31
N LYS A 387 -33.04 29.46 12.69
CA LYS A 387 -34.48 29.32 12.38
C LYS A 387 -35.40 29.83 13.50
N HIS A 388 -34.84 30.32 14.61
CA HIS A 388 -35.56 30.92 15.73
C HIS A 388 -35.08 32.34 15.95
#